data_AF-A0ABD5HFJ3-F1
#
_entry.id   AF-A0ABD5HFJ3-F1
#
_cell.length_a   1.000
_cell.length_b   1.000
_cell.length_c   1.000
_cell.angle_alpha   90.00
_cell.angle_beta   90.00
_cell.angle_gamma   90.00
#
_symmetry.space_group_name_H-M   'P 1'
#
loop_
_entity.id
_entity.type
_entity.pdbx_description
1 polymer ?
#
loop_
_entity_poly.entity_id
_entity_poly.type
_entity_poly.pdbx_seq_one_letter_code
_entity_poly.pdbx_strand_id
1 'polypeptide(L)'
;MMQHNSLPELVQANVDGYSRSINSFLQQTKVMPLAFIIGESGSGKTCLANLALPGALYPTAREIAECDNISEDFSGADIVIDDIELFDADKIHECILAVRASGHKIIITANPAEHTLCTGLFSRLPVPTRCFFARLHDRHTLQEMKREKDSLNIPATGSNFSA
;
A
#
# COMPACT_ATOMS: atom_id res chain seq x y z
N MET A 1 -25.13 4.95 -14.83
CA MET A 1 -24.46 5.89 -13.92
C MET A 1 -24.43 5.25 -12.55
N MET A 2 -23.30 4.71 -12.11
CA MET A 2 -23.16 4.17 -10.75
C MET A 2 -23.09 5.34 -9.77
N GLN A 3 -23.88 5.27 -8.71
CA GLN A 3 -23.90 6.25 -7.63
C GLN A 3 -22.50 6.35 -7.00
N HIS A 4 -22.00 7.57 -6.81
CA HIS A 4 -20.88 7.85 -5.91
C HIS A 4 -21.33 7.53 -4.48
N ASN A 5 -21.20 6.27 -4.06
CA ASN A 5 -21.09 5.99 -2.64
C ASN A 5 -19.77 6.59 -2.20
N SER A 6 -19.82 7.67 -1.42
CA SER A 6 -18.64 8.26 -0.79
C SER A 6 -17.88 7.15 -0.08
N LEU A 7 -16.58 7.02 -0.34
CA LEU A 7 -15.72 6.05 0.34
C LEU A 7 -15.88 6.23 1.86
N PRO A 8 -15.81 5.14 2.66
CA PRO A 8 -15.75 5.27 4.11
C PRO A 8 -14.65 6.26 4.50
N GLU A 9 -14.91 7.09 5.50
CA GLU A 9 -14.04 8.23 5.82
C GLU A 9 -12.57 7.85 6.01
N LEU A 10 -12.30 6.72 6.68
CA LEU A 10 -10.93 6.21 6.86
C LEU A 10 -10.28 5.86 5.52
N VAL A 11 -11.02 5.20 4.63
CA VAL A 11 -10.55 4.83 3.30
C VAL A 11 -10.26 6.09 2.49
N GLN A 12 -11.16 7.08 2.53
CA GLN A 12 -10.97 8.36 1.85
C GLN A 12 -9.71 9.09 2.35
N ALA A 13 -9.52 9.20 3.66
CA ALA A 13 -8.36 9.84 4.25
C ALA A 13 -7.03 9.17 3.83
N ASN A 14 -6.99 7.84 3.82
CA ASN A 14 -5.83 7.08 3.38
C ASN A 14 -5.58 7.22 1.86
N VAL A 15 -6.64 7.19 1.05
CA VAL A 15 -6.54 7.42 -0.40
C VAL A 15 -5.98 8.81 -0.68
N ASP A 16 -6.50 9.85 -0.02
CA ASP A 16 -6.05 11.23 -0.22
C ASP A 16 -4.61 11.44 0.27
N GLY A 17 -4.23 10.80 1.39
CA GLY A 17 -2.90 10.90 1.96
C GLY A 17 -1.81 10.24 1.11
N TYR A 18 -2.11 9.14 0.42
CA TYR A 18 -1.09 8.31 -0.23
C TYR A 18 -1.14 8.26 -1.76
N SER A 19 -2.28 8.50 -2.40
CA SER A 19 -2.45 8.28 -3.86
C SER A 19 -1.41 9.01 -4.70
N ARG A 20 -1.13 10.28 -4.38
CA ARG A 20 -0.13 11.06 -5.14
C ARG A 20 1.27 10.48 -5.01
N SER A 21 1.67 10.11 -3.79
CA SER A 21 3.01 9.63 -3.48
C SER A 21 3.27 8.26 -4.09
N ILE A 22 2.30 7.33 -3.98
CA ILE A 22 2.44 5.99 -4.57
C ILE A 22 2.47 6.08 -6.11
N ASN A 23 1.61 6.89 -6.73
CA ASN A 23 1.62 7.07 -8.19
C ASN A 23 2.92 7.67 -8.69
N SER A 24 3.43 8.70 -8.00
CA SER A 24 4.71 9.32 -8.35
C SER A 24 5.87 8.33 -8.22
N PHE A 25 5.84 7.46 -7.22
CA PHE A 25 6.84 6.40 -7.06
C PHE A 25 6.76 5.35 -8.18
N LEU A 26 5.56 4.84 -8.48
CA LEU A 26 5.34 3.81 -9.50
C LEU A 26 5.64 4.27 -10.93
N GLN A 27 5.67 5.58 -11.18
CA GLN A 27 6.05 6.16 -12.49
C GLN A 27 7.57 6.28 -12.70
N GLN A 28 8.40 5.94 -11.70
CA GLN A 28 9.86 6.04 -11.82
C GLN A 28 10.42 4.91 -12.71
N THR A 29 10.61 5.19 -14.00
CA THR A 29 11.00 4.20 -15.02
C THR A 29 12.41 3.61 -14.87
N LYS A 30 13.31 4.28 -14.14
CA LYS A 30 14.70 3.84 -13.95
C LYS A 30 14.88 2.75 -12.90
N VAL A 31 13.87 2.54 -12.05
CA VAL A 31 13.93 1.56 -10.95
C VAL A 31 12.62 0.83 -10.93
N MET A 32 12.61 -0.48 -11.21
CA MET A 32 11.39 -1.28 -11.20
C MET A 32 10.76 -1.22 -9.80
N PRO A 33 9.65 -0.49 -9.64
CA PRO A 33 9.20 -0.04 -8.34
C PRO A 33 8.41 -1.14 -7.64
N LEU A 34 8.74 -1.36 -6.36
CA LEU A 34 8.01 -2.22 -5.42
C LEU A 34 7.39 -1.33 -4.34
N ALA A 35 6.09 -1.42 -4.13
CA ALA A 35 5.42 -0.68 -3.06
C ALA A 35 4.77 -1.65 -2.06
N PHE A 36 4.94 -1.39 -0.76
CA PHE A 36 4.19 -2.03 0.31
C PHE A 36 3.11 -1.07 0.83
N ILE A 37 1.86 -1.53 0.88
CA ILE A 37 0.74 -0.82 1.49
C ILE A 37 0.30 -1.59 2.73
N ILE A 38 0.56 -1.05 3.90
CA ILE A 38 0.40 -1.74 5.19
C ILE A 38 -0.72 -1.05 5.96
N GLY A 39 -1.72 -1.81 6.42
CA GLY A 39 -2.87 -1.26 7.13
C GLY A 39 -3.85 -2.33 7.59
N GLU A 40 -4.63 -2.03 8.62
CA GLU A 40 -5.63 -2.96 9.14
C GLU A 40 -6.76 -3.23 8.12
N SER A 41 -7.57 -4.26 8.39
CA SER A 41 -8.79 -4.51 7.63
C SER A 41 -9.70 -3.27 7.63
N GLY A 42 -10.23 -2.93 6.45
CA GLY A 42 -11.05 -1.73 6.25
C GLY A 42 -10.30 -0.40 6.15
N SER A 43 -8.95 -0.40 6.17
CA SER A 43 -8.13 0.82 5.98
C SER A 43 -8.09 1.33 4.54
N GLY A 44 -8.46 0.49 3.56
CA GLY A 44 -8.49 0.85 2.14
C GLY A 44 -7.30 0.37 1.31
N LYS A 45 -6.50 -0.59 1.80
CA LYS A 45 -5.32 -1.13 1.09
C LYS A 45 -5.59 -1.52 -0.37
N THR A 46 -6.54 -2.43 -0.58
CA THR A 46 -6.94 -2.92 -1.91
C THR A 46 -7.49 -1.81 -2.80
N CYS A 47 -8.19 -0.82 -2.19
CA CYS A 47 -8.69 0.34 -2.93
C CYS A 47 -7.53 1.21 -3.44
N LEU A 48 -6.57 1.52 -2.56
CA LEU A 48 -5.40 2.29 -2.92
C LEU A 48 -4.51 1.57 -3.95
N ALA A 49 -4.32 0.26 -3.81
CA ALA A 49 -3.59 -0.55 -4.78
C ALA A 49 -4.24 -0.53 -6.17
N ASN A 50 -5.57 -0.72 -6.24
CA ASN A 50 -6.33 -0.65 -7.49
C ASN A 50 -6.26 0.72 -8.17
N LEU A 51 -6.31 1.80 -7.39
CA LEU A 51 -6.17 3.16 -7.92
C LEU A 51 -4.75 3.43 -8.41
N ALA A 52 -3.75 2.86 -7.75
CA ALA A 52 -2.35 3.09 -8.08
C ALA A 52 -1.84 2.27 -9.26
N LEU A 53 -2.39 1.07 -9.44
CA LEU A 53 -1.97 0.11 -10.46
C LEU A 53 -3.20 -0.53 -11.15
N PRO A 54 -3.98 0.27 -11.93
CA PRO A 54 -5.19 -0.22 -12.57
C PRO A 54 -4.87 -1.29 -13.62
N GLY A 55 -5.64 -2.38 -13.61
CA GLY A 55 -5.47 -3.50 -14.55
C GLY A 55 -4.39 -4.52 -14.14
N ALA A 56 -3.79 -4.37 -12.96
CA ALA A 56 -2.90 -5.38 -12.40
C ALA A 56 -3.62 -6.71 -12.12
N LEU A 57 -2.87 -7.81 -12.16
CA LEU A 57 -3.34 -9.10 -11.68
C LEU A 57 -3.33 -9.13 -10.15
N TYR A 58 -4.25 -9.87 -9.54
CA TYR A 58 -4.38 -9.99 -8.07
C TYR A 58 -4.15 -11.44 -7.62
N PRO A 59 -2.93 -11.98 -7.75
CA PRO A 59 -2.64 -13.29 -7.21
C PRO A 59 -2.64 -13.27 -5.69
N THR A 60 -3.23 -14.29 -5.10
CA THR A 60 -3.08 -14.59 -3.68
C THR A 60 -1.68 -15.13 -3.40
N ALA A 61 -1.20 -14.97 -2.17
CA ALA A 61 0.08 -15.55 -1.75
C ALA A 61 0.10 -17.09 -1.93
N ARG A 62 -1.07 -17.73 -1.78
CA ARG A 62 -1.24 -19.16 -1.99
C ARG A 62 -1.09 -19.57 -3.45
N GLU A 63 -1.72 -18.86 -4.39
CA GLU A 63 -1.58 -19.13 -5.83
C GLU A 63 -0.12 -19.02 -6.27
N ILE A 64 0.64 -18.08 -5.70
CA ILE A 64 2.08 -17.95 -5.97
C ILE A 64 2.86 -19.13 -5.38
N ALA A 65 2.54 -19.54 -4.15
CA ALA A 65 3.21 -20.66 -3.49
C ALA A 65 2.98 -22.00 -4.23
N GLU A 66 1.77 -22.20 -4.76
CA GLU A 66 1.38 -23.41 -5.50
C GLU A 66 1.77 -23.34 -6.99
N CYS A 67 2.33 -22.23 -7.48
CA CYS A 67 2.73 -22.06 -8.87
C CYS A 67 4.06 -22.78 -9.17
N ASP A 68 4.03 -23.69 -10.14
CA ASP A 68 5.20 -24.43 -10.60
C ASP A 68 6.15 -23.56 -11.43
N ASN A 69 5.61 -22.68 -12.28
CA ASN A 69 6.36 -21.88 -13.26
C ASN A 69 6.10 -20.37 -13.10
N ILE A 70 6.53 -19.81 -11.97
CA ILE A 70 6.33 -18.38 -11.62
C ILE A 70 6.79 -17.42 -12.74
N SER A 71 7.92 -17.71 -13.36
CA SER A 71 8.46 -16.85 -14.41
C SER A 71 7.57 -16.79 -15.65
N GLU A 72 6.87 -17.87 -15.98
CA GLU A 72 5.98 -17.91 -17.14
C GLU A 72 4.64 -17.22 -16.81
N ASP A 73 4.06 -17.55 -15.65
CA ASP A 73 2.71 -17.11 -15.28
C ASP A 73 2.62 -15.64 -14.86
N PHE A 74 3.71 -15.06 -14.32
CA PHE A 74 3.71 -13.70 -13.79
C PHE A 74 4.64 -12.74 -14.54
N SER A 75 5.40 -13.20 -15.54
CA SER A 75 6.13 -12.26 -16.39
C SER A 75 5.15 -11.52 -17.32
N GLY A 76 5.40 -10.23 -17.55
CA GLY A 76 4.62 -9.47 -18.54
C GLY A 76 3.38 -8.76 -18.00
N ALA A 77 3.13 -8.79 -16.69
CA ALA A 77 2.00 -8.10 -16.08
C ALA A 77 2.39 -7.39 -14.78
N ASP A 78 1.77 -6.23 -14.56
CA ASP A 78 1.75 -5.56 -13.26
C ASP A 78 0.92 -6.43 -12.28
N ILE A 79 1.38 -6.58 -11.03
CA ILE A 79 0.69 -7.41 -10.03
C ILE A 79 0.45 -6.70 -8.70
N VAL A 80 -0.60 -7.12 -8.01
CA VAL A 80 -0.90 -6.79 -6.61
C VAL A 80 -1.04 -8.08 -5.81
N ILE A 81 -0.13 -8.32 -4.88
CA ILE A 81 -0.27 -9.41 -3.91
C ILE A 81 -1.02 -8.85 -2.71
N ASP A 82 -2.33 -9.10 -2.66
CA ASP A 82 -3.21 -8.53 -1.64
C ASP A 82 -3.21 -9.38 -0.36
N ASP A 83 -3.17 -8.72 0.79
CA ASP A 83 -3.13 -9.28 2.15
C ASP A 83 -2.14 -10.46 2.25
N ILE A 84 -0.85 -10.15 2.06
CA ILE A 84 0.20 -11.16 2.13
C ILE A 84 0.22 -11.83 3.51
N GLU A 85 0.01 -13.14 3.50
CA GLU A 85 0.16 -14.02 4.65
C GLU A 85 1.34 -14.97 4.41
N LEU A 86 2.02 -15.35 5.50
CA LEU A 86 3.31 -16.05 5.47
C LEU A 86 3.13 -17.53 5.08
N PHE A 87 2.94 -17.81 3.78
CA PHE A 87 2.82 -19.16 3.23
C PHE A 87 4.16 -19.71 2.73
N ASP A 88 4.85 -18.98 1.85
CA ASP A 88 6.17 -19.33 1.33
C ASP A 88 6.91 -18.07 0.88
N ALA A 89 7.85 -17.58 1.70
CA ALA A 89 8.55 -16.34 1.41
C ALA A 89 9.48 -16.46 0.19
N ASP A 90 9.96 -17.65 -0.15
CA ASP A 90 10.90 -17.85 -1.24
C ASP A 90 10.18 -17.81 -2.59
N LYS A 91 9.01 -18.44 -2.69
CA LYS A 91 8.12 -18.32 -3.86
C LYS A 91 7.65 -16.88 -4.10
N ILE A 92 7.29 -16.16 -3.04
CA ILE A 92 6.94 -14.73 -3.18
C ILE A 92 8.13 -13.91 -3.70
N HIS A 93 9.34 -14.20 -3.22
CA HIS A 93 10.55 -13.50 -3.67
C HIS A 93 10.89 -13.83 -5.12
N GLU A 94 10.77 -15.09 -5.53
CA GLU A 94 10.89 -15.52 -6.92
C GLU A 94 9.89 -14.77 -7.82
N CYS A 95 8.64 -14.64 -7.39
CA CYS A 95 7.60 -13.89 -8.11
C CYS A 95 7.97 -12.41 -8.27
N ILE A 96 8.41 -11.76 -7.18
CA ILE A 96 8.87 -10.37 -7.22
C ILE A 96 10.01 -10.21 -8.24
N LEU A 97 10.96 -11.15 -8.28
CA LEU A 97 12.08 -11.09 -9.22
C LEU A 97 11.63 -11.29 -10.68
N ALA A 98 10.75 -12.26 -10.95
CA ALA A 98 10.24 -12.54 -12.29
C ALA A 98 9.48 -11.35 -12.89
N VAL A 99 8.53 -10.79 -12.12
CA VAL A 99 7.74 -9.62 -12.55
C VAL A 99 8.68 -8.43 -12.82
N ARG A 100 9.64 -8.17 -11.93
CA ARG A 100 10.61 -7.07 -12.11
C ARG A 100 11.52 -7.27 -13.30
N ALA A 101 12.00 -8.49 -13.54
CA ALA A 101 12.84 -8.80 -14.70
C ALA A 101 12.12 -8.52 -16.02
N SER A 102 10.79 -8.65 -16.04
CA SER A 102 9.96 -8.33 -17.20
C SER A 102 9.59 -6.84 -17.33
N GLY A 103 10.04 -5.97 -16.42
CA GLY A 103 9.79 -4.53 -16.46
C GLY A 103 8.48 -4.07 -15.84
N HIS A 104 7.82 -4.94 -15.06
CA HIS A 104 6.51 -4.69 -14.47
C HIS A 104 6.59 -4.33 -12.98
N LYS A 105 5.53 -3.71 -12.49
CA LYS A 105 5.42 -3.12 -11.16
C LYS A 105 4.70 -4.07 -10.23
N ILE A 106 5.03 -3.95 -8.95
CA ILE A 106 4.46 -4.78 -7.91
C ILE A 106 3.97 -3.89 -6.77
N ILE A 107 2.75 -4.13 -6.33
CA ILE A 107 2.26 -3.70 -5.02
C ILE A 107 2.06 -4.95 -4.16
N ILE A 108 2.48 -4.88 -2.91
CA ILE A 108 2.17 -5.89 -1.90
C ILE A 108 1.38 -5.20 -0.80
N THR A 109 0.20 -5.71 -0.47
CA THR A 109 -0.55 -5.22 0.68
C THR A 109 -0.40 -6.18 1.85
N ALA A 110 -0.44 -5.65 3.07
CA ALA A 110 -0.24 -6.45 4.27
C ALA A 110 -1.00 -5.86 5.46
N ASN A 111 -1.35 -6.70 6.43
CA ASN A 111 -1.76 -6.21 7.74
C ASN A 111 -0.52 -5.70 8.52
N PRO A 112 -0.70 -4.88 9.58
CA PRO A 112 0.43 -4.32 10.32
C PRO A 112 1.31 -5.36 11.01
N ALA A 113 0.76 -6.52 11.38
CA ALA A 113 1.50 -7.60 12.03
C ALA A 113 2.58 -8.21 11.12
N GLU A 114 2.38 -8.11 9.81
CA GLU A 114 3.22 -8.66 8.75
C GLU A 114 4.26 -7.64 8.27
N HIS A 115 4.38 -6.48 8.91
CA HIS A 115 5.40 -5.48 8.57
C HIS A 115 6.81 -6.08 8.53
N THR A 116 7.14 -6.95 9.49
CA THR A 116 8.44 -7.64 9.55
C THR A 116 8.66 -8.53 8.33
N LEU A 117 7.62 -9.23 7.87
CA LEU A 117 7.66 -10.02 6.64
C LEU A 117 7.97 -9.13 5.44
N CYS A 118 7.27 -8.02 5.28
CA CYS A 118 7.52 -7.07 4.19
C CYS A 118 8.97 -6.56 4.19
N THR A 119 9.50 -6.21 5.36
CA THR A 119 10.90 -5.77 5.47
C THR A 119 11.89 -6.89 5.15
N GLY A 120 11.60 -8.13 5.55
CA GLY A 120 12.43 -9.30 5.23
C GLY A 120 12.44 -9.59 3.72
N LEU A 121 11.28 -9.56 3.07
CA LEU A 121 11.16 -9.69 1.61
C LEU A 121 12.01 -8.64 0.90
N PHE A 122 11.88 -7.37 1.30
CA PHE A 122 12.67 -6.28 0.73
C PHE A 122 14.18 -6.45 0.92
N SER A 123 14.64 -6.86 2.11
CA SER A 123 16.07 -7.00 2.42
C SER A 123 16.80 -8.04 1.57
N ARG A 124 16.07 -8.99 0.98
CA ARG A 124 16.63 -10.05 0.13
C ARG A 124 16.66 -9.67 -1.35
N LEU A 125 16.13 -8.51 -1.74
CA LEU A 125 16.08 -8.09 -3.14
C LEU A 125 17.45 -7.55 -3.61
N PRO A 126 17.86 -7.83 -4.86
CA PRO A 126 19.14 -7.38 -5.39
C PRO A 126 19.23 -5.85 -5.46
N VAL A 127 20.41 -5.29 -5.21
CA VAL A 127 20.67 -3.85 -5.31
C VAL A 127 20.90 -3.46 -6.77
N PRO A 128 20.37 -2.31 -7.28
CA PRO A 128 19.53 -1.34 -6.57
C PRO A 128 18.03 -1.68 -6.66
N THR A 129 17.42 -2.00 -5.51
CA THR A 129 15.96 -2.03 -5.37
C THR A 129 15.52 -0.84 -4.54
N ARG A 130 14.61 -0.02 -5.08
CA ARG A 130 13.91 1.01 -4.30
C ARG A 130 12.52 0.52 -3.96
N CYS A 131 12.10 0.88 -2.77
CA CYS A 131 10.82 0.48 -2.24
C CYS A 131 10.09 1.68 -1.65
N PHE A 132 8.76 1.69 -1.77
CA PHE A 132 7.89 2.64 -1.10
C PHE A 132 7.09 1.91 -0.01
N PHE A 133 6.99 2.48 1.18
CA PHE A 133 6.17 1.96 2.26
C PHE A 133 5.08 2.97 2.61
N ALA A 134 3.82 2.63 2.39
CA ALA A 134 2.67 3.35 2.91
C ALA A 134 2.15 2.64 4.16
N ARG A 135 2.14 3.33 5.29
CA ARG A 135 1.47 2.84 6.51
C ARG A 135 0.15 3.59 6.67
N LEU A 136 -0.93 2.94 6.32
CA LEU A 136 -2.26 3.52 6.37
C LEU A 136 -2.66 3.83 7.80
N HIS A 137 -3.40 4.92 7.97
CA HIS A 137 -4.01 5.27 9.25
C HIS A 137 -5.03 4.20 9.65
N ASP A 138 -5.10 3.93 10.94
CA ASP A 138 -6.21 3.24 11.57
C ASP A 138 -7.29 4.24 12.04
N ARG A 139 -8.38 3.71 12.59
CA ARG A 139 -9.48 4.54 13.10
C ARG A 139 -9.06 5.44 14.26
N HIS A 140 -8.15 4.98 15.11
CA HIS A 140 -7.70 5.72 16.29
C HIS A 140 -6.90 6.95 15.88
N THR A 141 -5.90 6.75 15.03
CA THR A 141 -5.05 7.79 14.45
C THR A 141 -5.90 8.86 13.75
N LEU A 142 -6.91 8.44 12.98
CA LEU A 142 -7.81 9.39 12.33
C LEU A 142 -8.61 10.24 13.34
N GLN A 143 -9.04 9.65 14.46
CA GLN A 143 -9.74 10.39 15.51
C GLN A 143 -8.82 11.38 16.22
N GLU A 144 -7.55 11.01 16.48
CA GLU A 144 -6.57 11.91 17.07
C GLU A 144 -6.27 13.11 16.17
N MET A 145 -6.02 12.88 14.88
CA MET A 145 -5.79 13.94 13.90
C MET A 145 -6.97 14.93 13.82
N LYS A 146 -8.20 14.44 13.97
CA LYS A 146 -9.40 15.29 14.03
C LYS A 146 -9.42 16.13 15.30
N ARG A 147 -9.16 15.53 16.47
CA ARG A 147 -9.13 16.24 17.75
C ARG A 147 -8.06 17.34 17.76
N GLU A 148 -6.89 17.08 17.19
CA GLU A 148 -5.83 18.08 17.04
C GLU A 148 -6.28 19.25 16.15
N LYS A 149 -6.90 18.94 15.01
CA LYS A 149 -7.45 19.95 14.09
C LYS A 149 -8.53 20.81 14.76
N ASP A 150 -9.39 20.21 15.56
CA ASP A 150 -10.43 20.93 16.30
C ASP A 150 -9.83 21.78 17.42
N SER A 151 -8.78 21.30 18.09
CA SER A 151 -8.05 22.04 19.14
C SER A 151 -7.32 23.26 18.60
N LEU A 152 -6.84 23.19 17.35
CA LEU A 152 -6.21 24.31 16.64
C LEU A 152 -7.23 25.32 16.08
N ASN A 153 -8.50 24.93 15.99
CA ASN A 153 -9.60 25.77 15.51
C ASN A 153 -10.43 26.41 16.63
N ILE A 154 -10.01 26.28 17.89
CA ILE A 154 -10.65 27.00 19.00
C ILE A 154 -10.36 28.49 18.79
N PRO A 155 -11.36 29.35 18.54
CA PRO A 155 -11.13 30.78 18.48
C PRO A 155 -10.59 31.22 19.85
N ALA A 156 -9.48 31.95 19.86
CA ALA A 156 -8.97 32.56 21.09
C ALA A 156 -10.11 33.35 21.73
N THR A 157 -10.71 32.80 22.78
CA THR A 157 -11.70 33.52 23.57
C THR A 157 -10.94 34.68 24.20
N GLY A 158 -11.20 35.87 23.67
CA GLY A 158 -10.64 37.12 24.15
C GLY A 158 -10.81 37.19 25.66
N SER A 159 -9.69 37.12 26.37
CA SER A 159 -9.60 37.49 27.76
C SER A 159 -9.87 39.00 27.86
N ASN A 160 -11.14 39.37 28.02
CA ASN A 160 -11.52 40.69 28.49
C ASN A 160 -11.12 40.79 29.97
N PHE A 161 -9.85 41.09 30.22
CA PHE A 161 -9.45 41.78 31.44
C PHE A 161 -9.82 43.25 31.26
N SER A 162 -10.95 43.66 31.82
CA SER A 162 -11.18 45.06 32.17
C SER A 162 -10.76 45.26 33.62
N ALA A 163 -9.86 46.23 33.80
CA ALA A 163 -9.23 46.68 35.03
C ALA A 163 -10.21 47.15 36.11
#